data_AF-A0AA38HVZ7-F1
#
_entry.id   AF-A0AA38HVZ7-F1
#
_cell.length_a   1.000
_cell.length_b   1.000
_cell.length_c   1.000
_cell.angle_alpha   90.00
_cell.angle_beta   90.00
_cell.angle_gamma   90.00
#
_symmetry.space_group_name_H-M   'P 1'
#
loop_
_entity.id
_entity.type
_entity.pdbx_description
1 polymer ?
#
loop_
_entity_poly.entity_id
_entity_poly.type
_entity_poly.pdbx_seq_one_letter_code
_entity_poly.pdbx_strand_id
1 'polypeptide(L)'
;MSTKPWGALPVYRIMTIMKSSSEAENIGKDSSLMMTKAAELFIKMLSREGYKLANGGRSLEYKHVAEVVQRDERYEFLRDIMPKKITYAEYKKMQGIQENRDESETEDDDESDSGTSSGSSQ
;
A
#
# COMPACT_ATOMS: atom_id res chain seq x y z
N MET A 1 24.69 -3.81 26.19
CA MET A 1 23.53 -2.93 25.98
C MET A 1 23.23 -2.93 24.49
N SER A 2 22.16 -3.60 24.06
CA SER A 2 21.77 -3.66 22.64
C SER A 2 21.00 -2.38 22.31
N THR A 3 21.65 -1.41 21.68
CA THR A 3 20.98 -0.22 21.15
C THR A 3 20.20 -0.66 19.92
N LYS A 4 18.95 -1.10 20.12
CA LYS A 4 17.98 -1.34 19.06
C LYS A 4 17.98 -0.08 18.18
N PRO A 5 18.39 -0.16 16.89
CA PRO A 5 18.55 1.04 16.09
C PRO A 5 17.20 1.77 16.03
N TRP A 6 17.27 3.08 16.22
CA TRP A 6 16.14 3.99 16.15
C TRP A 6 15.51 3.90 14.75
N GLY A 7 14.40 3.17 14.63
CA GLY A 7 13.62 3.09 13.40
C GLY A 7 13.42 1.66 12.89
N ALA A 8 12.24 1.41 12.31
CA ALA A 8 11.91 0.13 11.69
C ALA A 8 12.64 -0.09 10.35
N LEU A 9 13.14 0.98 9.72
CA LEU A 9 13.76 0.94 8.40
C LEU A 9 15.30 0.99 8.49
N PRO A 10 16.02 0.06 7.84
CA PRO A 10 17.48 0.09 7.82
C PRO A 10 18.03 1.26 6.99
N VAL A 11 18.78 2.17 7.63
CA VAL A 11 19.34 3.38 6.99
C VAL A 11 20.13 3.06 5.71
N TYR A 12 20.93 1.98 5.72
CA TYR A 12 21.72 1.58 4.56
C TYR A 12 20.84 1.21 3.35
N ARG A 13 19.68 0.56 3.59
CA ARG A 13 18.74 0.21 2.51
C ARG A 13 18.11 1.47 1.91
N ILE A 14 17.75 2.43 2.75
CA ILE A 14 17.25 3.74 2.29
C ILE A 14 18.31 4.45 1.46
N MET A 15 19.56 4.46 1.91
CA MET A 15 20.67 5.06 1.15
C MET A 15 20.86 4.41 -0.22
N THR A 16 20.76 3.07 -0.33
CA THR A 16 20.82 2.37 -1.62
C THR A 16 19.69 2.79 -2.56
N ILE A 17 18.45 2.89 -2.06
CA ILE A 17 17.28 3.31 -2.85
C ILE A 17 17.41 4.76 -3.31
N MET A 18 17.91 5.65 -2.44
CA MET A 18 18.16 7.04 -2.84
C MET A 18 19.17 7.10 -3.98
N LYS A 19 20.27 6.35 -3.89
CA LYS A 19 21.30 6.30 -4.95
C LYS A 19 20.79 5.69 -6.25
N SER A 20 19.85 4.74 -6.22
CA SER A 20 19.33 4.12 -7.44
C SER A 20 18.40 5.03 -8.25
N SER A 21 17.96 6.14 -7.67
CA SER A 21 17.00 7.08 -8.27
C SER A 21 17.54 8.49 -8.43
N SER A 22 18.75 8.78 -7.92
CA SER A 22 19.40 10.08 -8.02
C SER A 22 20.68 10.00 -8.83
N GLU A 23 20.95 11.00 -9.66
CA GLU A 23 22.28 11.25 -10.27
C GLU A 23 23.33 11.71 -9.24
N ALA A 24 22.97 11.80 -7.95
CA ALA A 24 23.87 12.26 -6.90
C ALA A 24 24.85 11.15 -6.49
N GLU A 25 26.13 11.32 -6.83
CA GLU A 25 27.19 10.38 -6.45
C GLU A 25 27.37 10.28 -4.92
N ASN A 26 27.20 11.39 -4.21
CA ASN A 26 27.45 11.49 -2.78
C ASN A 26 26.21 11.99 -2.00
N ILE A 27 25.60 11.08 -1.24
CA ILE A 27 24.52 11.37 -0.30
C ILE A 27 25.08 11.46 1.11
N GLY A 28 24.82 12.57 1.81
CA GLY A 28 25.24 12.79 3.18
C GLY A 28 24.62 11.79 4.17
N LYS A 29 25.34 11.49 5.26
CA LYS A 29 24.84 10.61 6.34
C LYS A 29 23.58 11.19 6.99
N ASP A 30 23.56 12.48 7.27
CA ASP A 30 22.42 13.16 7.90
C ASP A 30 21.20 13.15 6.98
N SER A 31 21.39 13.37 5.67
CA SER A 31 20.33 13.24 4.67
C SER A 31 19.71 11.84 4.65
N SER A 32 20.56 10.80 4.73
CA SER A 32 20.10 9.41 4.77
C SER A 32 19.29 9.11 6.03
N LEU A 33 19.69 9.66 7.18
CA LEU A 33 18.95 9.54 8.45
C LEU A 33 17.60 10.28 8.40
N MET A 34 17.58 11.51 7.90
CA MET A 34 16.35 12.29 7.74
C MET A 34 15.38 11.60 6.79
N MET A 35 15.86 11.11 5.64
CA MET A 35 15.05 10.38 4.68
C MET A 35 14.51 9.07 5.27
N THR A 36 15.33 8.36 6.06
CA THR A 36 14.87 7.16 6.78
C THR A 36 13.70 7.48 7.70
N LYS A 37 13.77 8.59 8.45
CA LYS A 37 12.68 9.00 9.33
C LYS A 37 11.45 9.49 8.57
N ALA A 38 11.65 10.23 7.48
CA ALA A 38 10.58 10.69 6.61
C ALA A 38 9.82 9.50 6.01
N ALA A 39 10.52 8.48 5.50
CA ALA A 39 9.92 7.27 4.96
C ALA A 39 9.11 6.49 6.02
N GLU A 40 9.63 6.38 7.24
CA GLU A 40 8.90 5.75 8.36
C GLU A 40 7.59 6.50 8.68
N LEU A 41 7.65 7.82 8.77
CA LEU A 41 6.47 8.66 9.02
C LEU A 41 5.47 8.58 7.86
N PHE A 42 5.96 8.59 6.62
CA PHE A 42 5.15 8.48 5.42
C PHE A 42 4.36 7.16 5.39
N ILE A 43 5.02 6.02 5.61
CA ILE A 43 4.35 4.71 5.67
C ILE A 43 3.30 4.71 6.77
N LYS A 44 3.65 5.20 7.98
CA LYS A 44 2.70 5.27 9.10
C LYS A 44 1.48 6.15 8.78
N MET A 45 1.68 7.29 8.12
CA MET A 45 0.60 8.18 7.72
C MET A 45 -0.32 7.52 6.71
N LEU A 46 0.24 6.99 5.62
CA LEU A 46 -0.51 6.35 4.54
C LEU A 46 -1.29 5.13 5.06
N SER A 47 -0.66 4.27 5.88
CA SER A 47 -1.34 3.13 6.51
C SER A 47 -2.48 3.57 7.42
N ARG A 48 -2.30 4.64 8.21
CA ARG A 48 -3.35 5.16 9.09
C ARG A 48 -4.52 5.75 8.31
N GLU A 49 -4.25 6.50 7.24
CA GLU A 49 -5.30 7.08 6.40
C GLU A 49 -6.07 5.98 5.66
N GLY A 50 -5.38 4.98 5.10
CA GLY A 50 -6.04 3.82 4.52
C GLY A 50 -6.87 3.06 5.56
N TYR A 51 -6.35 2.87 6.77
CA TYR A 51 -7.07 2.10 7.80
C TYR A 51 -8.36 2.81 8.26
N LYS A 52 -8.42 4.15 8.23
CA LYS A 52 -9.68 4.87 8.49
C LYS A 52 -10.77 4.52 7.48
N LEU A 53 -10.41 4.20 6.23
CA LEU A 53 -11.36 3.79 5.20
C LEU A 53 -11.83 2.34 5.34
N ALA A 54 -11.14 1.51 6.15
CA ALA A 54 -11.58 0.16 6.46
C ALA A 54 -12.85 0.14 7.34
N ASN A 55 -13.26 1.29 7.89
CA ASN A 55 -14.56 1.52 8.53
C ASN A 55 -15.01 0.46 9.54
N GLY A 56 -14.08 0.01 10.41
CA GLY A 56 -14.32 -1.05 11.41
C GLY A 56 -13.78 -2.43 11.02
N GLY A 57 -13.25 -2.57 9.81
CA GLY A 57 -12.50 -3.74 9.37
C GLY A 57 -11.23 -4.00 10.20
N ARG A 58 -10.88 -5.27 10.35
CA ARG A 58 -9.69 -5.69 11.12
C ARG A 58 -8.39 -5.54 10.35
N SER A 59 -8.44 -5.35 9.04
CA SER A 59 -7.29 -5.35 8.14
C SER A 59 -7.23 -4.12 7.23
N LEU A 60 -6.02 -3.75 6.83
CA LEU A 60 -5.75 -2.76 5.79
C LEU A 60 -5.57 -3.49 4.45
N GLU A 61 -6.47 -3.24 3.50
CA GLU A 61 -6.44 -3.83 2.17
C GLU A 61 -5.97 -2.83 1.10
N TYR A 62 -5.55 -3.35 -0.06
CA TYR A 62 -5.13 -2.54 -1.20
C TYR A 62 -6.17 -1.49 -1.60
N LYS A 63 -7.47 -1.86 -1.64
CA LYS A 63 -8.57 -0.96 -2.03
C LYS A 63 -8.62 0.29 -1.15
N HIS A 64 -8.30 0.17 0.14
CA HIS A 64 -8.28 1.29 1.08
C HIS A 64 -7.13 2.25 0.77
N VAL A 65 -5.93 1.72 0.51
CA VAL A 65 -4.76 2.57 0.22
C VAL A 65 -4.90 3.22 -1.16
N ALA A 66 -5.34 2.47 -2.17
CA ALA A 66 -5.60 3.00 -3.51
C ALA A 66 -6.64 4.14 -3.47
N GLU A 67 -7.69 4.01 -2.67
CA GLU A 67 -8.69 5.07 -2.53
C GLU A 67 -8.13 6.34 -1.89
N VAL A 68 -7.24 6.24 -0.89
CA VAL A 68 -6.54 7.40 -0.33
C VAL A 68 -5.69 8.10 -1.40
N VAL A 69 -4.93 7.33 -2.17
CA VAL A 69 -4.05 7.86 -3.23
C VAL A 69 -4.83 8.61 -4.31
N GLN A 70 -6.03 8.15 -4.65
CA GLN A 70 -6.84 8.80 -5.67
C GLN A 70 -7.55 10.07 -5.16
N ARG A 71 -7.97 10.08 -3.89
CA ARG A 71 -8.75 11.19 -3.31
C ARG A 71 -7.93 12.42 -2.93
N ASP A 72 -6.68 12.24 -2.54
CA ASP A 72 -5.87 13.31 -1.95
C ASP A 72 -4.66 13.66 -2.84
N GLU A 73 -4.55 14.94 -3.22
CA GLU A 73 -3.51 15.48 -4.09
C GLU A 73 -2.09 15.28 -3.52
N ARG A 74 -1.95 15.19 -2.19
CA ARG A 74 -0.64 14.93 -1.54
C ARG A 74 -0.03 13.59 -1.94
N TYR A 75 -0.83 12.67 -2.48
CA TYR A 75 -0.38 11.35 -2.96
C TYR A 75 -0.43 11.22 -4.48
N GLU A 76 -0.57 12.32 -5.22
CA GLU A 76 -0.64 12.30 -6.69
C GLU A 76 0.53 11.52 -7.32
N PHE A 77 1.73 11.67 -6.76
CA PHE A 77 2.96 10.98 -7.20
C PHE A 77 2.87 9.43 -7.14
N LEU A 78 1.86 8.87 -6.47
CA LEU A 78 1.63 7.43 -6.38
C LEU A 78 0.56 6.91 -7.34
N ARG A 79 -0.18 7.77 -8.04
CA ARG A 79 -1.34 7.34 -8.84
C ARG A 79 -0.97 6.36 -9.95
N ASP A 80 0.18 6.59 -10.58
CA ASP A 80 0.69 5.73 -11.64
C ASP A 80 1.24 4.40 -11.10
N ILE A 81 1.69 4.38 -9.86
CA ILE A 81 2.22 3.19 -9.18
C ILE A 81 1.09 2.37 -8.53
N MET A 82 0.02 3.03 -8.08
CA MET A 82 -1.10 2.44 -7.36
C MET A 82 -2.44 2.80 -8.02
N PRO A 83 -2.72 2.21 -9.20
CA PRO A 83 -3.97 2.45 -9.89
C PRO A 83 -5.16 1.88 -9.11
N LYS A 84 -6.32 2.53 -9.22
CA LYS A 84 -7.57 1.99 -8.70
C LYS A 84 -7.97 0.78 -9.56
N LYS A 85 -8.15 -0.38 -8.92
CA LYS A 85 -8.68 -1.56 -9.61
C LYS A 85 -10.13 -1.28 -10.00
N ILE A 86 -10.45 -1.58 -11.26
CA ILE A 86 -11.82 -1.63 -11.78
C ILE A 86 -12.05 -3.03 -12.32
N THR A 87 -13.25 -3.55 -12.14
CA THR A 87 -13.65 -4.82 -12.73
C THR A 87 -13.91 -4.64 -14.23
N TYR A 88 -13.86 -5.74 -14.99
CA TYR A 88 -14.19 -5.70 -16.41
C TYR A 88 -15.63 -5.25 -16.66
N ALA A 89 -16.56 -5.63 -15.77
CA ALA A 89 -17.95 -5.18 -15.81
C ALA A 89 -18.06 -3.65 -15.59
N GLU A 90 -17.34 -3.10 -14.61
CA GLU A 90 -17.27 -1.65 -14.39
C GLU A 90 -16.66 -0.92 -15.59
N TYR A 91 -15.61 -1.48 -16.18
CA TYR A 91 -15.00 -0.93 -17.39
C TYR A 91 -15.98 -0.93 -18.57
N LYS A 92 -16.68 -2.04 -18.83
CA LYS A 92 -17.74 -2.12 -19.85
C LYS A 92 -18.82 -1.05 -19.63
N LYS A 93 -19.24 -0.87 -18.37
CA LYS A 93 -20.22 0.16 -17.99
C LYS A 93 -19.69 1.59 -18.24
N MET A 94 -18.43 1.88 -17.89
CA MET A 94 -17.79 3.18 -18.18
C MET A 94 -17.64 3.44 -19.69
N GLN A 95 -17.40 2.40 -20.48
CA GLN A 95 -17.28 2.45 -21.95
C GLN A 95 -18.64 2.53 -22.67
N GLY A 96 -19.76 2.47 -21.95
CA GLY A 96 -21.09 2.43 -22.56
C GLY A 96 -21.39 1.14 -23.34
N ILE A 97 -20.60 0.09 -23.14
CA ILE A 97 -20.79 -1.23 -23.74
C ILE A 97 -21.84 -1.97 -22.90
N GLN A 98 -23.12 -1.69 -23.16
CA GLN A 98 -24.22 -2.53 -22.69
C GLN A 98 -24.36 -3.69 -23.69
N GLU A 99 -23.74 -4.83 -23.39
CA GLU A 99 -24.14 -6.09 -24.04
C GLU A 99 -25.44 -6.58 -23.40
N ASN A 100 -26.48 -6.69 -24.22
CA ASN A 100 -27.69 -7.43 -23.89
C ASN A 100 -27.34 -8.92 -23.76
N ARG A 101 -27.83 -9.58 -22.69
CA ARG A 101 -27.81 -11.04 -22.37
C ARG A 101 -26.47 -11.65 -21.96
N ASP A 102 -26.38 -12.64 -21.06
CA ASP A 102 -27.33 -13.52 -20.36
C ASP A 102 -26.74 -13.87 -18.97
N GLU A 103 -27.61 -14.30 -18.05
CA GLU A 103 -27.32 -14.74 -16.69
C GLU A 103 -26.18 -15.78 -16.63
N SER A 104 -25.14 -15.50 -15.84
CA SER A 104 -24.39 -16.54 -15.12
C SER A 104 -23.94 -15.97 -13.79
N GLU A 105 -24.54 -16.51 -12.73
CA GLU A 105 -24.10 -16.32 -11.36
C GLU A 105 -22.66 -16.81 -11.26
N THR A 106 -21.70 -15.89 -11.08
CA THR A 106 -20.37 -16.26 -10.60
C THR A 106 -20.33 -15.96 -9.13
N GLU A 107 -20.36 -17.03 -8.35
CA GLU A 107 -20.19 -17.08 -6.91
C GLU A 107 -19.03 -16.19 -6.47
N ASP A 108 -19.31 -15.25 -5.56
CA ASP A 108 -18.32 -14.45 -4.87
C ASP A 108 -17.49 -15.39 -3.97
N ASP A 109 -16.37 -15.91 -4.48
CA ASP A 109 -15.32 -16.50 -3.65
C ASP A 109 -14.61 -15.39 -2.88
N ASP A 110 -15.26 -14.96 -1.79
CA ASP A 110 -14.67 -14.16 -0.73
C ASP A 110 -13.66 -15.08 0.01
N GLU A 111 -12.45 -15.18 -0.54
CA GLU A 111 -11.29 -15.88 0.04
C GLU A 111 -10.95 -15.25 1.40
N SER A 112 -11.67 -15.71 2.42
CA SER A 112 -11.41 -15.48 3.82
C SER A 112 -10.20 -16.31 4.24
N ASP A 113 -9.00 -15.74 4.12
CA ASP A 113 -7.78 -16.31 4.71
C ASP A 113 -7.93 -16.36 6.24
N SER A 114 -8.45 -17.49 6.72
CA SER A 114 -8.57 -17.83 8.13
C SER A 114 -7.33 -18.60 8.58
N GLY A 115 -6.22 -17.88 8.75
CA GLY A 115 -5.06 -18.41 9.44
C GLY A 115 -5.36 -18.67 10.93
N THR A 116 -5.78 -19.88 11.28
CA THR A 116 -5.73 -20.39 12.66
C THR A 116 -5.26 -21.84 12.69
N SER A 117 -4.04 -22.04 13.19
CA SER A 117 -3.74 -23.22 14.02
C SER A 117 -2.83 -22.82 15.17
N SER A 118 -3.47 -22.56 16.31
CA SER A 118 -2.90 -22.80 17.62
C SER A 118 -2.84 -24.32 17.85
N GLY A 119 -1.67 -24.85 18.16
CA GLY A 119 -1.47 -26.23 18.60
C GLY A 119 -0.35 -26.30 19.64
N SER A 120 -0.75 -26.43 20.90
CA SER A 120 0.08 -26.55 22.09
C SER A 120 0.75 -27.93 22.24
N SER A 121 1.84 -27.95 23.00
CA SER A 121 2.32 -29.04 23.87
C SER A 121 2.90 -30.32 23.24
N GLN A 122 4.22 -30.48 23.35
CA GLN A 122 4.87 -31.51 24.17
C GLN A 122 6.24 -31.03 24.64
#